data_AF-A0A957D0B9-F1
#
_entry.id   AF-A0A957D0B9-F1
#
_cell.length_a   1.000
_cell.length_b   1.000
_cell.length_c   1.000
_cell.angle_alpha   90.00
_cell.angle_beta   90.00
_cell.angle_gamma   90.00
#
_symmetry.space_group_name_H-M   'P 1'
#
loop_
_entity.id
_entity.type
_entity.pdbx_description
1 polymer ?
#
loop_
_entity_poly.entity_id
_entity_poly.type
_entity_poly.pdbx_seq_one_letter_code
_entity_poly.pdbx_strand_id
1 'polypeptide(L)'
;GCFCNPGAGEIAEGLTAEDMLAGLKDGADMTLPRFVQVIQHRGNKSAGAIRISVGLATNFADVYAFMQFAATFRDKTNLSLGQVTFDIENCRTIRDGS
;
A
#
# COMPACT_ATOMS: atom_id res chain seq x y z
N GLY A 1 1.25 0.94 4.30
CA GLY A 1 2.39 0.58 5.16
C GLY A 1 3.57 0.19 4.29
N CYS A 2 4.78 0.11 4.84
CA CYS A 2 5.93 -0.47 4.14
C CYS A 2 6.07 -1.96 4.49
N PHE A 3 6.74 -2.72 3.63
CA PHE A 3 7.26 -4.02 4.03
C PHE A 3 8.45 -3.79 4.95
N CYS A 4 8.36 -4.28 6.19
CA CYS A 4 9.45 -4.22 7.16
C CYS A 4 10.47 -5.35 7.00
N ASN A 5 10.15 -6.38 6.21
CA ASN A 5 11.02 -7.51 5.91
C ASN A 5 11.55 -7.38 4.48
N PRO A 6 12.89 -7.29 4.27
CA PRO A 6 13.46 -7.25 2.94
C PRO A 6 13.17 -8.56 2.18
N GLY A 7 12.93 -8.47 0.88
CA GLY A 7 12.65 -9.57 -0.03
C GLY A 7 11.17 -9.93 -0.16
N ALA A 8 10.37 -9.80 0.90
CA ALA A 8 8.95 -10.20 0.86
C ALA A 8 8.12 -9.26 -0.02
N GLY A 9 8.35 -7.95 0.09
CA GLY A 9 7.66 -6.95 -0.74
C GLY A 9 8.10 -7.03 -2.19
N GLU A 10 9.38 -7.26 -2.42
CA GLU A 10 9.97 -7.38 -3.75
C GLU A 10 9.42 -8.58 -4.51
N ILE A 11 9.26 -9.73 -3.85
CA ILE A 11 8.65 -10.91 -4.46
C ILE A 11 7.15 -10.67 -4.71
N ALA A 12 6.43 -10.12 -3.74
CA ALA A 12 4.98 -9.91 -3.85
C ALA A 12 4.62 -8.92 -4.97
N GLU A 13 5.44 -7.88 -5.15
CA GLU A 13 5.18 -6.78 -6.10
C GLU A 13 6.03 -6.88 -7.38
N GLY A 14 6.84 -7.94 -7.52
CA GLY A 14 7.71 -8.15 -8.68
C GLY A 14 8.78 -7.05 -8.84
N LEU A 15 9.30 -6.52 -7.74
CA LEU A 15 10.36 -5.50 -7.76
C LEU A 15 11.69 -6.14 -8.12
N THR A 16 12.34 -5.59 -9.13
CA THR A 16 13.66 -6.05 -9.58
C THR A 16 14.77 -5.31 -8.86
N ALA A 17 16.00 -5.83 -8.92
CA ALA A 17 17.17 -5.11 -8.42
C ALA A 17 17.32 -3.72 -9.07
N GLU A 18 16.96 -3.59 -10.35
CA GLU A 18 16.99 -2.32 -11.08
C GLU A 18 15.95 -1.32 -10.57
N ASP A 19 14.79 -1.80 -10.15
CA ASP A 19 13.76 -0.97 -9.52
C ASP A 19 14.25 -0.44 -8.16
N MET A 20 14.88 -1.31 -7.36
CA MET A 20 15.46 -0.92 -6.07
C MET A 20 16.58 0.11 -6.23
N LEU A 21 17.48 -0.10 -7.19
CA LEU A 21 18.57 0.86 -7.48
C LEU A 21 18.02 2.21 -7.97
N ALA A 22 16.95 2.21 -8.77
CA ALA A 22 16.30 3.44 -9.19
C ALA A 22 15.63 4.18 -8.03
N GLY A 23 15.00 3.44 -7.11
CA GLY A 23 14.45 3.98 -5.88
C GLY A 23 15.51 4.45 -4.88
N LEU A 24 16.80 4.16 -5.10
CA LEU A 24 17.90 4.64 -4.26
C LEU A 24 18.69 5.79 -4.91
N LYS A 25 18.39 6.17 -6.16
CA LYS A 25 19.14 7.20 -6.90
C LYS A 25 19.13 8.58 -6.24
N ASP A 26 18.06 8.92 -5.52
CA ASP A 26 17.96 10.21 -4.82
C ASP A 26 18.74 10.23 -3.49
N GLY A 27 19.41 9.13 -3.12
CA GLY A 27 20.31 9.08 -1.97
C GLY A 27 19.63 9.45 -0.65
N ALA A 28 20.23 10.39 0.09
CA ALA A 28 19.78 10.77 1.43
C ALA A 28 18.41 11.48 1.46
N ASP A 29 17.95 12.04 0.35
CA ASP A 29 16.66 12.73 0.25
C ASP A 29 15.50 11.78 -0.09
N MET A 30 15.77 10.48 -0.18
CA MET A 30 14.75 9.49 -0.47
C MET A 30 13.76 9.35 0.69
N THR A 31 12.47 9.48 0.37
CA THR A 31 11.36 9.28 1.31
C THR A 31 10.47 8.14 0.83
N LEU A 32 9.72 7.49 1.73
CA LEU A 32 8.80 6.41 1.36
C LEU A 32 7.78 6.82 0.27
N PRO A 33 7.09 7.99 0.34
CA PRO A 33 6.17 8.40 -0.72
C PRO A 33 6.87 8.54 -2.08
N ARG A 34 8.08 9.11 -2.09
CA ARG A 34 8.87 9.28 -3.30
C ARG A 34 9.35 7.96 -3.87
N PHE A 35 9.80 7.05 -3.02
CA PHE A 35 10.14 5.68 -3.42
C PHE A 35 8.94 4.99 -4.07
N VAL A 36 7.76 5.04 -3.45
CA VAL A 36 6.53 4.46 -4.01
C VAL A 36 6.19 5.07 -5.37
N GLN A 37 6.31 6.39 -5.54
CA GLN A 37 6.10 7.04 -6.84
C GLN A 37 7.07 6.54 -7.91
N VAL A 38 8.37 6.43 -7.60
CA VAL A 38 9.39 5.92 -8.52
C VAL A 38 9.05 4.49 -8.97
N ILE A 39 8.62 3.63 -8.04
CA ILE A 39 8.24 2.24 -8.32
C ILE A 39 6.95 2.18 -9.15
N GLN A 40 5.95 3.01 -8.85
CA GLN A 40 4.69 3.09 -9.62
C GLN A 40 4.94 3.51 -11.08
N HIS A 41 5.85 4.44 -11.33
CA HIS A 41 6.23 4.83 -12.69
C HIS A 41 6.94 3.70 -13.47
N ARG A 42 7.41 2.65 -12.79
CA ARG A 42 8.12 1.50 -13.36
C ARG A 42 7.21 0.28 -13.49
N GLY A 43 6.19 0.42 -14.33
CA GLY A 43 5.28 -0.69 -14.66
C GLY A 43 4.09 -0.83 -13.71
N ASN A 44 3.67 0.27 -13.06
CA ASN A 44 2.52 0.30 -12.16
C ASN A 44 2.63 -0.67 -10.97
N LYS A 45 3.87 -0.95 -10.54
CA LYS A 45 4.17 -1.80 -9.38
C LYS A 45 3.87 -1.03 -8.09
N SER A 46 3.51 -1.74 -7.03
CA SER A 46 3.39 -1.15 -5.69
C SER A 46 4.66 -1.41 -4.89
N ALA A 47 4.90 -0.60 -3.88
CA ALA A 47 5.86 -0.91 -2.82
C ALA A 47 5.24 -0.79 -1.42
N GLY A 48 3.90 -0.75 -1.38
CA GLY A 48 3.10 -0.61 -0.18
C GLY A 48 2.48 -1.93 0.25
N ALA A 49 2.34 -2.11 1.56
CA ALA A 49 1.64 -3.21 2.20
C ALA A 49 0.46 -2.70 3.05
N ILE A 50 -0.60 -3.49 3.12
CA ILE A 50 -1.64 -3.33 4.15
C ILE A 50 -1.32 -4.32 5.27
N ARG A 51 -1.19 -3.79 6.49
CA ARG A 51 -1.06 -4.59 7.71
C ARG A 51 -2.39 -4.53 8.46
N ILE A 52 -2.89 -5.70 8.87
CA ILE A 52 -3.95 -5.81 9.85
C ILE A 52 -3.38 -6.35 11.17
N SER A 53 -4.00 -5.96 12.27
CA SER A 53 -3.71 -6.52 13.60
C SER A 53 -4.94 -7.29 14.06
N VAL A 54 -4.75 -8.52 14.50
CA VAL A 54 -5.80 -9.39 15.02
C VAL A 54 -5.60 -9.62 16.52
N GLY A 55 -6.68 -9.97 17.23
CA GLY A 55 -6.66 -10.18 18.68
C GLY A 55 -6.54 -11.66 19.06
N LEU A 56 -6.31 -11.94 20.34
CA LEU A 56 -6.20 -13.32 20.87
C LEU A 56 -7.47 -14.16 20.60
N ALA A 57 -8.65 -13.53 20.59
CA ALA A 57 -9.91 -14.20 20.34
C ALA A 57 -10.22 -14.41 18.83
N THR A 58 -9.38 -13.89 17.93
CA THR A 58 -9.59 -14.02 16.49
C THR A 58 -9.40 -15.48 16.06
N ASN A 59 -10.36 -15.98 15.29
CA ASN A 59 -10.34 -17.32 14.73
C ASN A 59 -10.32 -17.29 13.19
N PHE A 60 -10.34 -18.47 12.58
CA PHE A 60 -10.31 -18.62 11.13
C PHE A 60 -11.48 -17.93 10.42
N ALA A 61 -12.70 -18.02 10.97
CA ALA A 61 -13.88 -17.45 10.35
C ALA A 61 -13.79 -15.92 10.27
N ASP A 62 -13.24 -15.27 11.30
CA ASP A 62 -13.03 -13.82 11.31
C ASP A 62 -12.02 -13.41 10.23
N VAL A 63 -10.89 -14.11 10.13
CA VAL A 63 -9.86 -13.83 9.12
C VAL A 63 -10.41 -14.10 7.72
N TYR A 64 -11.17 -15.18 7.54
CA TYR A 64 -11.79 -15.50 6.26
C TYR A 64 -12.81 -14.43 5.85
N ALA A 65 -13.66 -13.97 6.77
CA ALA A 65 -14.59 -12.87 6.51
C ALA A 65 -13.85 -11.59 6.10
N PHE A 66 -12.74 -11.27 6.77
CA PHE A 66 -11.88 -10.15 6.36
C PHE A 66 -11.31 -10.35 4.95
N MET A 67 -10.82 -11.55 4.60
CA MET A 67 -10.30 -11.83 3.27
C MET A 67 -11.37 -11.68 2.18
N GLN A 68 -12.60 -12.11 2.46
CA GLN A 68 -13.74 -11.90 1.56
C GLN A 68 -14.06 -10.41 1.38
N PHE A 69 -14.01 -9.62 2.46
CA PHE A 69 -14.12 -8.17 2.39
C PHE A 69 -12.99 -7.55 1.55
N ALA A 70 -11.73 -7.90 1.83
CA ALA A 70 -10.57 -7.40 1.09
C ALA A 70 -10.63 -7.74 -0.41
N ALA A 71 -11.15 -8.92 -0.75
CA ALA A 71 -11.34 -9.33 -2.15
C ALA A 71 -12.30 -8.42 -2.92
N THR A 72 -13.21 -7.70 -2.25
CA THR A 72 -14.11 -6.72 -2.93
C THR A 72 -13.37 -5.50 -3.49
N PHE A 73 -12.13 -5.26 -3.05
CA PHE A 73 -11.26 -4.20 -3.55
C PHE A 73 -10.33 -4.67 -4.67
N ARG A 74 -10.24 -5.99 -4.89
CA ARG A 74 -9.46 -6.54 -6.01
C ARG A 74 -10.06 -6.01 -7.31
N ASP A 75 -9.21 -5.48 -8.18
CA ASP A 75 -9.58 -4.94 -9.49
C ASP A 75 -10.38 -3.61 -9.46
N LYS A 76 -10.38 -2.89 -8.33
CA LYS A 76 -10.97 -1.55 -8.22
C LYS A 76 -9.92 -0.47 -8.44
N THR A 77 -10.27 0.55 -9.21
CA THR A 77 -9.41 1.74 -9.41
C THR A 77 -9.68 2.79 -8.34
N ASN A 78 -8.73 3.69 -8.12
CA ASN A 78 -8.91 4.83 -7.22
C ASN A 78 -10.15 5.67 -7.60
N LEU A 79 -10.44 5.81 -8.89
CA LEU A 79 -11.64 6.49 -9.39
C LEU A 79 -12.94 5.84 -8.88
N SER A 80 -13.00 4.51 -8.87
CA SER A 80 -14.17 3.76 -8.40
C SER A 80 -14.33 3.73 -6.88
N LEU A 81 -13.26 4.06 -6.15
CA LEU A 81 -13.16 4.00 -4.71
C LEU A 81 -13.27 5.38 -4.06
N GLY A 82 -13.15 6.47 -4.80
CA GLY A 82 -13.07 7.83 -4.27
C GLY A 82 -11.67 8.17 -3.75
N GLN A 83 -11.26 9.43 -3.90
CA GLN A 83 -9.97 9.88 -3.39
C GLN A 83 -10.03 10.05 -1.87
N VAL A 84 -8.86 9.98 -1.24
CA VAL A 84 -8.71 10.25 0.18
C VAL A 84 -7.93 11.56 0.32
N THR A 85 -8.54 12.55 0.95
CA THR A 85 -7.93 13.84 1.24
C THR A 85 -7.79 14.00 2.76
N PHE A 86 -6.75 14.72 3.19
CA PHE A 86 -6.57 15.06 4.59
C PHE A 86 -6.89 16.53 4.78
N ASP A 87 -7.98 16.80 5.49
CA ASP A 87 -8.36 18.13 5.94
C ASP A 87 -7.47 18.49 7.14
N ILE A 88 -6.46 19.33 6.88
CA ILE A 88 -5.46 19.73 7.86
C ILE A 88 -6.07 20.60 8.96
N GLU A 89 -7.01 21.48 8.61
CA GLU A 89 -7.64 22.39 9.58
C GLU A 89 -8.43 21.62 10.63
N ASN A 90 -9.14 20.57 10.22
CA ASN A 90 -9.96 19.75 11.11
C ASN A 90 -9.30 18.42 11.50
N CYS A 91 -8.03 18.20 11.14
CA CYS A 91 -7.27 16.98 11.38
C CYS A 91 -8.04 15.68 11.06
N ARG A 92 -8.78 15.66 9.94
CA ARG A 92 -9.62 14.51 9.57
C ARG A 92 -9.34 14.04 8.16
N THR A 93 -9.52 12.73 7.97
CA THR A 93 -9.47 12.10 6.65
C THR A 93 -10.86 12.16 6.02
N ILE A 94 -10.97 12.75 4.83
CA ILE A 94 -12.18 12.85 4.04
C ILE A 94 -12.03 11.93 2.83
N ARG A 95 -13.14 11.29 2.43
CA ARG A 95 -13.20 10.51 1.21
C ARG A 95 -14.32 11.05 0.34
N ASP A 96 -13.96 11.57 -0.83
CA ASP A 96 -14.91 12.05 -1.83
C ASP A 96 -15.51 10.85 -2.57
N GLY A 97 -16.67 10.38 -2.09
CA GLY A 97 -17.33 9.21 -2.67
C GLY A 97 -18.37 8.51 -1.81
N SER A 98 -19.22 9.26 -1.09
CA SER A 98 -20.49 8.74 -0.54
C SER A 98 -21.64 9.66 -0.91
#